data_AF-A0A8V0Z762-F1
#
_entry.id   AF-A0A8V0Z762-F1
#
_cell.length_a   1.000
_cell.length_b   1.000
_cell.length_c   1.000
_cell.angle_alpha   90.00
_cell.angle_beta   90.00
_cell.angle_gamma   90.00
#
_symmetry.space_group_name_H-M   'P 1'
#
loop_
_entity.id
_entity.type
_entity.pdbx_description
1 polymer ?
#
loop_
_entity_poly.entity_id
_entity_poly.type
_entity_poly.pdbx_seq_one_letter_code
_entity_poly.pdbx_strand_id
1 'polypeptide(L)'
;MYPGNKRKKLWREEKERLLKMTLEERRKEYLREYVALKDIPTWMEEMRSKNESDGENAKEDVQGKRSLSEKVSLYRGDITLLEVDAIVNADAAEAPRAWKSFRWHTSAGGADDPALTDGR
;
A
#
# COMPACT_ATOMS: atom_id res chain seq x y z
N MET A 1 -37.60 -11.80 -4.54
CA MET A 1 -36.34 -12.42 -4.03
C MET A 1 -35.21 -11.41 -4.10
N TYR A 2 -34.59 -11.03 -2.99
CA TYR A 2 -33.55 -10.00 -2.96
C TYR A 2 -32.27 -10.44 -3.71
N PRO A 3 -31.68 -9.58 -4.58
CA PRO A 3 -30.46 -9.90 -5.34
C PRO A 3 -29.17 -9.95 -4.49
N GLY A 4 -29.27 -9.82 -3.17
CA GLY A 4 -28.13 -9.86 -2.25
C GLY A 4 -27.48 -11.25 -2.11
N ASN A 5 -28.24 -12.33 -2.28
CA ASN A 5 -27.72 -13.69 -2.07
C ASN A 5 -26.78 -14.16 -3.17
N LYS A 6 -26.98 -13.72 -4.42
CA LYS A 6 -26.10 -14.08 -5.55
C LYS A 6 -24.71 -13.46 -5.38
N ARG A 7 -24.65 -12.15 -5.11
CA ARG A 7 -23.38 -11.44 -4.85
C ARG A 7 -22.64 -12.01 -3.64
N LYS A 8 -23.37 -12.40 -2.59
CA LYS A 8 -22.79 -13.07 -1.42
C LYS A 8 -22.15 -14.43 -1.73
N LYS A 9 -22.70 -15.18 -2.67
CA LYS A 9 -22.14 -16.46 -3.13
C LYS A 9 -20.86 -16.22 -3.95
N LEU A 10 -20.91 -15.26 -4.88
CA LEU A 10 -19.79 -14.93 -5.77
C LEU A 10 -18.53 -14.47 -5.02
N TRP A 11 -18.63 -13.55 -4.05
CA TRP A 11 -17.41 -13.10 -3.34
C TRP A 11 -16.78 -14.19 -2.48
N ARG A 12 -17.58 -15.12 -1.96
CA ARG A 12 -17.07 -16.24 -1.14
C ARG A 12 -16.30 -17.23 -1.99
N GLU A 13 -16.86 -17.60 -3.14
CA GLU A 13 -16.19 -18.46 -4.12
C GLU A 13 -14.89 -17.83 -4.61
N GLU A 14 -14.91 -16.55 -4.96
CA GLU A 14 -13.70 -15.84 -5.41
C GLU A 14 -12.66 -15.68 -4.30
N LYS A 15 -13.10 -15.40 -3.06
CA LYS A 15 -12.20 -15.37 -1.90
C LYS A 15 -11.53 -16.73 -1.68
N GLU A 16 -12.28 -17.83 -1.75
CA GLU A 16 -11.74 -19.17 -1.58
C GLU A 16 -10.77 -19.54 -2.70
N ARG A 17 -11.07 -19.15 -3.94
CA ARG A 17 -10.17 -19.31 -5.09
C ARG A 17 -8.85 -18.60 -4.85
N LEU A 18 -8.90 -17.31 -4.51
CA LEU A 18 -7.70 -16.49 -4.28
C LEU A 18 -6.87 -16.96 -3.08
N LEU A 19 -7.51 -17.50 -2.04
CA LEU A 19 -6.82 -18.04 -0.86
C LEU A 19 -6.08 -19.36 -1.17
N LYS A 20 -6.57 -20.14 -2.14
CA LYS A 20 -5.98 -21.42 -2.55
C LYS A 20 -4.83 -21.27 -3.55
N MET A 21 -4.72 -20.12 -4.22
CA MET A 21 -3.66 -19.84 -5.18
C MET A 21 -2.33 -19.55 -4.49
N THR A 22 -1.23 -19.88 -5.16
CA THR A 22 0.10 -19.47 -4.69
C THR A 22 0.36 -17.99 -4.99
N LEU A 23 1.39 -17.41 -4.36
CA LEU A 23 1.75 -16.01 -4.58
C LEU A 23 2.13 -15.75 -6.05
N GLU A 24 2.83 -16.69 -6.68
CA GLU A 24 3.25 -16.62 -8.08
C GLU A 24 2.06 -16.65 -9.04
N GLU A 25 1.03 -17.44 -8.73
CA GLU A 25 -0.20 -17.47 -9.52
C GLU A 25 -0.98 -16.18 -9.33
N ARG A 26 -1.06 -15.64 -8.10
CA ARG A 26 -1.70 -14.35 -7.83
C ARG A 26 -1.04 -13.20 -8.60
N ARG A 27 0.30 -13.19 -8.71
CA ARG A 27 1.05 -12.18 -9.47
C ARG A 27 0.70 -12.13 -10.96
N LYS A 28 0.28 -13.26 -11.56
CA LYS A 28 -0.16 -13.29 -12.97
C LYS A 28 -1.48 -12.56 -13.19
N GLU A 29 -2.30 -12.44 -12.14
CA GLU A 29 -3.60 -11.77 -12.19
C GLU A 29 -3.54 -10.30 -11.72
N TYR A 30 -2.37 -9.81 -11.30
CA TYR A 30 -2.22 -8.42 -10.88
C TYR A 30 -2.39 -7.48 -12.08
N LEU A 31 -3.31 -6.53 -11.93
CA LEU A 31 -3.56 -5.49 -12.93
C LEU A 31 -2.52 -4.36 -12.90
N ARG A 32 -1.74 -4.28 -11.82
CA ARG A 32 -0.78 -3.20 -11.54
C ARG A 32 0.51 -3.78 -11.00
N GLU A 33 1.54 -2.95 -11.00
CA GLU A 33 2.80 -3.23 -10.31
C GLU A 33 2.57 -3.45 -8.80
N TYR A 34 3.50 -4.13 -8.16
CA TYR A 34 3.45 -4.46 -6.74
C TYR A 34 4.80 -4.19 -6.08
N VAL A 35 4.77 -3.89 -4.79
CA VAL A 35 5.93 -3.73 -3.93
C VAL A 35 6.00 -4.94 -3.01
N ALA A 36 7.03 -5.79 -3.18
CA ALA A 36 7.18 -6.97 -2.36
C ALA A 36 7.61 -6.59 -0.93
N LEU A 37 7.17 -7.36 0.07
CA LEU A 37 7.56 -7.12 1.47
C LEU A 37 9.07 -7.04 1.68
N LYS A 38 9.84 -7.85 0.93
CA LYS A 38 11.31 -7.89 0.95
C LYS A 38 11.98 -6.58 0.48
N ASP A 39 11.28 -5.76 -0.30
CA ASP A 39 11.81 -4.52 -0.85
C ASP A 39 11.52 -3.33 0.08
N ILE A 40 10.77 -3.55 1.18
CA ILE A 40 10.47 -2.55 2.20
C ILE A 40 11.55 -2.64 3.28
N PRO A 41 12.38 -1.59 3.47
CA PRO A 41 13.41 -1.62 4.49
C PRO A 41 12.79 -1.64 5.88
N THR A 42 13.43 -2.35 6.81
CA THR A 42 13.09 -2.32 8.23
C THR A 42 13.56 -1.01 8.86
N TRP A 43 12.93 -0.62 9.98
CA TRP A 43 13.34 0.55 10.75
C TRP A 43 14.79 0.45 11.23
N MET A 44 15.27 -0.77 11.52
CA MET A 44 16.68 -1.00 11.83
C MET A 44 17.61 -0.66 10.67
N GLU A 45 17.27 -1.09 9.45
CA GLU A 45 18.06 -0.83 8.25
C GLU A 45 18.06 0.66 7.91
N GLU A 46 16.90 1.32 7.99
CA GLU A 46 16.76 2.76 7.76
C GLU A 46 17.61 3.58 8.73
N MET A 47 17.61 3.23 10.02
CA MET A 47 18.45 3.87 11.03
C MET A 47 19.94 3.60 10.84
N ARG A 48 20.32 2.42 10.34
CA ARG A 48 21.73 2.10 10.05
C ARG A 48 22.25 2.94 8.88
N SER A 49 21.50 3.01 7.77
CA SER A 49 21.88 3.81 6.61
C SER A 49 22.00 5.30 6.93
N LYS A 50 21.17 5.81 7.84
CA LYS A 50 21.20 7.23 8.25
C LYS A 50 22.39 7.56 9.18
N ASN A 51 22.75 6.64 10.08
CA ASN A 51 23.91 6.80 10.96
C ASN A 51 25.26 6.69 10.22
N GLU A 52 25.29 6.10 9.03
CA GLU A 52 26.47 6.12 8.16
C GLU A 52 26.63 7.45 7.40
N SER A 53 25.53 8.20 7.19
CA SER A 53 25.56 9.51 6.52
C SER A 53 25.77 10.69 7.47
N ASP A 54 25.22 10.63 8.68
CA ASP A 54 25.38 11.66 9.72
C ASP A 54 26.30 11.11 10.80
N GLY A 55 27.55 11.60 10.87
CA GLY A 55 28.60 11.13 11.77
C GLY A 55 28.38 11.36 13.27
N GLU A 56 27.13 11.35 13.76
CA GLU A 56 26.78 11.53 15.16
C GLU A 56 26.31 10.21 15.78
N ASN A 57 27.11 9.74 16.75
CA ASN A 57 26.93 8.50 17.47
C ASN A 57 25.66 8.53 18.35
N ALA A 58 24.50 8.18 17.80
CA ALA A 58 23.35 7.72 18.60
C ALA A 58 23.53 6.24 18.98
N LYS A 59 24.59 5.91 19.73
CA LYS A 59 24.93 4.53 20.10
C LYS A 59 24.27 4.02 21.38
N GLU A 60 23.49 4.82 22.11
CA GLU A 60 23.22 4.48 23.52
C GLU A 60 21.90 3.77 23.84
N ASP A 61 20.93 3.64 22.92
CA ASP A 61 19.63 3.01 23.25
C ASP A 61 19.22 1.81 22.36
N VAL A 62 20.09 1.39 21.43
CA VAL A 62 19.74 0.43 20.36
C VAL A 62 19.90 -1.03 20.80
N GLN A 63 20.70 -1.32 21.83
CA GLN A 63 21.07 -2.70 22.16
C GLN A 63 19.94 -3.51 22.85
N GLY A 64 18.99 -2.84 23.52
CA GLY A 64 17.87 -3.49 24.20
C GLY A 64 16.57 -3.63 23.38
N LYS A 65 16.44 -2.91 22.26
CA LYS A 65 15.18 -2.80 21.48
C LYS A 65 15.26 -3.36 20.06
N ARG A 66 16.34 -4.08 19.70
CA ARG A 66 16.56 -4.66 18.36
C ARG A 66 15.38 -5.50 17.86
N SER A 67 14.68 -6.19 18.77
CA SER A 67 13.61 -7.13 18.44
C SER A 67 12.37 -6.49 17.80
N LEU A 68 12.12 -5.19 18.03
CA LEU A 68 10.98 -4.49 17.44
C LEU A 68 11.37 -3.73 16.18
N SER A 69 12.58 -3.15 16.13
CA SER A 69 13.05 -2.39 14.97
C SER A 69 13.27 -3.25 13.71
N GLU A 70 13.44 -4.56 13.87
CA GLU A 70 13.48 -5.53 12.74
C GLU A 70 12.08 -5.90 12.22
N LYS A 71 11.02 -5.60 12.98
CA LYS A 71 9.64 -6.01 12.68
C LYS A 71 8.75 -4.88 12.19
N VAL A 72 9.22 -3.64 12.31
CA VAL A 72 8.49 -2.44 11.91
C VAL A 72 9.25 -1.73 10.80
N SER A 73 8.50 -1.12 9.89
CA SER A 73 9.01 -0.35 8.77
C SER A 73 8.18 0.93 8.65
N LEU A 74 8.83 2.03 8.25
CA LEU A 74 8.13 3.24 7.85
C LEU A 74 8.12 3.31 6.32
N TYR A 75 6.92 3.24 5.73
CA TYR A 75 6.76 3.26 4.27
C TYR A 75 5.95 4.48 3.84
N ARG A 76 6.46 5.21 2.83
CA ARG A 76 5.78 6.34 2.20
C ARG A 76 5.48 6.00 0.74
N GLY A 77 4.23 5.65 0.44
CA GLY A 77 3.79 5.33 -0.91
C GLY A 77 2.30 4.93 -0.96
N ASP A 78 1.85 4.44 -2.11
CA ASP A 78 0.50 3.90 -2.28
C ASP A 78 0.37 2.55 -1.56
N ILE A 79 -0.47 2.50 -0.52
CA ILE A 79 -0.70 1.29 0.28
C ILE A 79 -1.35 0.15 -0.51
N THR A 80 -2.00 0.45 -1.65
CA THR A 80 -2.67 -0.54 -2.49
C THR A 80 -1.70 -1.37 -3.33
N LEU A 81 -0.45 -0.94 -3.47
CA LEU A 81 0.60 -1.65 -4.20
C LEU A 81 1.39 -2.62 -3.31
N LEU A 82 1.19 -2.59 -1.98
CA LEU A 82 1.93 -3.44 -1.05
C LEU A 82 1.48 -4.90 -1.17
N GLU A 83 2.41 -5.79 -1.54
CA GLU A 83 2.21 -7.24 -1.53
C GLU A 83 2.44 -7.78 -0.10
N VAL A 84 1.44 -7.53 0.76
CA VAL A 84 1.41 -7.93 2.18
C VAL A 84 0.12 -8.69 2.49
N ASP A 85 0.12 -9.45 3.59
CA ASP A 85 -1.01 -10.31 3.96
C ASP A 85 -2.29 -9.54 4.27
N ALA A 86 -2.15 -8.36 4.87
CA ALA A 86 -3.26 -7.50 5.22
C ALA A 86 -2.87 -6.02 5.12
N ILE A 87 -3.79 -5.23 4.59
CA ILE A 87 -3.75 -3.76 4.65
C ILE A 87 -4.97 -3.27 5.43
N VAL A 88 -4.79 -2.21 6.18
CA VAL A 88 -5.89 -1.59 6.95
C VAL A 88 -6.53 -0.51 6.10
N ASN A 89 -7.86 -0.56 5.98
CA ASN A 89 -8.63 0.51 5.36
C ASN A 89 -9.12 1.46 6.45
N ALA A 90 -8.88 2.77 6.28
CA ALA A 90 -9.46 3.81 7.11
C ALA A 90 -10.82 4.23 6.54
N ASP A 91 -11.85 3.41 6.77
CA ASP A 91 -13.21 3.70 6.31
C ASP A 91 -14.03 4.41 7.39
N ALA A 92 -14.92 5.31 6.98
CA ALA A 92 -15.87 5.93 7.90
C ALA A 92 -17.04 4.97 8.15
N ALA A 93 -17.46 4.80 9.41
CA ALA A 93 -18.43 3.81 9.86
C ALA A 93 -19.78 3.84 9.09
N GLU A 94 -20.12 4.95 8.44
CA GLU A 94 -21.23 5.06 7.49
C GLU A 94 -20.83 5.80 6.22
N ALA A 95 -20.24 5.11 5.25
CA ALA A 95 -20.17 5.65 3.90
C ALA A 95 -21.60 5.81 3.33
N PRO A 96 -22.03 7.03 2.94
CA PRO A 96 -23.30 7.22 2.25
C PRO A 96 -23.36 6.32 1.02
N ARG A 97 -24.55 5.77 0.70
CA ARG A 97 -24.78 4.81 -0.39
C ARG A 97 -24.20 5.23 -1.75
N ALA A 98 -23.93 6.54 -1.94
CA ALA A 98 -23.30 7.13 -3.12
C ALA A 98 -21.80 6.79 -3.30
N TRP A 99 -21.04 6.52 -2.23
CA TRP A 99 -19.60 6.22 -2.35
C TRP A 99 -19.30 4.77 -2.72
N LYS A 100 -20.29 3.88 -2.67
CA LYS A 100 -20.12 2.49 -3.13
C LYS A 100 -19.89 2.35 -4.64
N SER A 101 -20.06 3.44 -5.39
CA SER A 101 -19.87 3.48 -6.84
C SER A 101 -18.62 4.24 -7.29
N PHE A 102 -17.84 4.83 -6.37
CA PHE A 102 -16.76 5.77 -6.73
C PHE A 102 -15.51 5.65 -5.84
N ARG A 103 -14.61 4.72 -6.20
CA ARG A 103 -13.14 4.81 -5.96
C ARG A 103 -12.47 3.54 -6.54
N TRP A 104 -11.58 3.54 -7.54
CA TRP A 104 -10.83 4.59 -8.23
C TRP A 104 -10.94 4.39 -9.76
N HIS A 105 -11.19 5.47 -10.51
CA HIS A 105 -10.74 5.58 -11.90
C HIS A 105 -9.43 6.38 -11.86
N THR A 106 -8.33 5.73 -12.25
CA THR A 106 -7.13 6.42 -12.69
C THR A 106 -7.46 7.15 -13.99
N SER A 107 -7.60 8.47 -13.93
CA SER A 107 -7.51 9.30 -15.14
C SER A 107 -6.11 9.89 -15.18
N ALA A 108 -5.24 9.25 -15.96
CA ALA A 108 -4.18 9.97 -16.63
C ALA A 108 -4.85 11.02 -17.55
N GLY A 109 -4.29 12.21 -17.61
CA GLY A 109 -4.80 13.29 -18.45
C GLY A 109 -4.07 14.58 -18.12
N GLY A 110 -3.02 14.85 -18.89
CA GLY A 110 -2.24 16.08 -18.79
C GLY A 110 -3.11 17.32 -19.00
N ALA A 111 -2.70 18.40 -18.34
CA ALA A 111 -3.10 19.74 -18.69
C ALA A 111 -1.83 20.54 -18.94
N ASP A 112 -1.67 20.93 -20.20
CA ASP A 112 -0.75 21.94 -20.68
C ASP A 112 -0.84 23.22 -19.83
N ASP A 113 0.32 23.83 -19.57
CA ASP A 113 0.45 25.14 -18.92
C ASP A 113 0.74 26.19 -20.02
N PRO A 114 -0.23 27.03 -20.45
CA PRO A 114 0.07 28.19 -21.26
C PRO A 114 0.12 29.45 -20.37
N ALA A 115 1.29 29.73 -19.78
CA ALA A 115 1.54 31.05 -19.20
C ALA A 115 2.11 31.98 -20.29
N LEU A 116 1.18 32.70 -20.89
CA LEU A 116 1.36 33.84 -21.76
C LEU A 116 2.26 34.92 -21.11
N THR A 117 3.04 35.55 -21.98
CA THR A 117 3.85 36.76 -21.83
C THR A 117 3.26 37.84 -20.91
N ASP A 118 4.13 38.57 -20.19
CA ASP A 118 4.07 40.02 -20.31
C ASP A 118 5.46 40.66 -20.20
N GLY A 119 5.72 41.56 -21.15
CA GLY A 119 6.92 42.37 -21.21
C GLY A 119 6.57 43.81 -20.88
N ARG A 120 7.31 44.40 -19.95
CA ARG A 120 7.63 45.82 -19.99
C ARG A 120 8.89 46.10 -19.16
#